data_AF-A7E6S0-F1
#
_entry.id   AF-A7E6S0-F1
#
_cell.length_a   1.000
_cell.length_b   1.000
_cell.length_c   1.000
_cell.angle_alpha   90.00
_cell.angle_beta   90.00
_cell.angle_gamma   90.00
#
_symmetry.space_group_name_H-M   'P 1'
#
loop_
_entity.id
_entity.type
_entity.pdbx_description
1 polymer ?
#
loop_
_entity_poly.entity_id
_entity_poly.type
_entity_poly.pdbx_seq_one_letter_code
_entity_poly.pdbx_strand_id
1 'polypeptide(L)'
;MSKIPTIIGDNYTILPVAIPSTPAYPITSTHHIYLRQHTPKIPTENDSRSLFATNLPIDSTDVHIRSIFAALIGVGRVEGVRFDGEKEEITEQQQIETVSQSKKRKRGNNVQIDTSLPQGWDRQLRFKGRTAVVLLVDEKSVESVLKAARKTCKSGKESKYPVWGSGTEGKVPALGSARYAKRQELRFPDKLAVQRSVDAFMTNFNSKEEERERERKRLRNVPDDDGFVTVVRGGRTGPARSEAAEEKRREMAEKEEKRRKELEDAGFYRWQGREKRKKEVGELVKRFEEDRKRVEGMREKRGRFRPER
;
A
#
# COMPACT_ATOMS: atom_id res chain seq x y z
N MET A 1 -30.91 6.13 -39.23
CA MET A 1 -29.79 5.87 -38.30
C MET A 1 -28.87 4.85 -38.95
N SER A 2 -27.55 5.11 -38.98
CA SER A 2 -26.55 4.17 -39.50
C SER A 2 -26.61 2.85 -38.72
N LYS A 3 -26.41 1.71 -39.42
CA LYS A 3 -26.36 0.40 -38.76
C LYS A 3 -25.16 0.37 -37.82
N ILE A 4 -25.41 0.17 -36.52
CA ILE A 4 -24.35 0.02 -35.52
C ILE A 4 -23.60 -1.28 -35.85
N PRO A 5 -22.26 -1.24 -35.98
CA PRO A 5 -21.47 -2.44 -36.23
C PRO A 5 -21.59 -3.40 -35.04
N THR A 6 -21.66 -4.70 -35.31
CA THR A 6 -21.76 -5.70 -34.22
C THR A 6 -20.44 -5.94 -33.51
N ILE A 7 -19.32 -5.74 -34.20
CA ILE A 7 -17.96 -6.01 -33.71
C ILE A 7 -17.06 -4.84 -34.12
N ILE A 8 -16.14 -4.42 -33.25
CA ILE A 8 -15.11 -3.41 -33.49
C ILE A 8 -13.74 -3.95 -33.05
N GLY A 9 -12.68 -3.61 -33.81
CA GLY A 9 -11.29 -3.88 -33.44
C GLY A 9 -11.00 -5.36 -33.16
N ASP A 10 -10.24 -5.62 -32.10
CA ASP A 10 -9.83 -6.97 -31.66
C ASP A 10 -10.99 -7.78 -31.04
N ASN A 11 -12.04 -8.05 -31.80
CA ASN A 11 -13.20 -8.85 -31.42
C ASN A 11 -14.08 -8.29 -30.27
N TYR A 12 -14.13 -6.96 -30.12
CA TYR A 12 -15.07 -6.34 -29.18
C TYR A 12 -16.49 -6.33 -29.75
N THR A 13 -17.39 -7.03 -29.08
CA THR A 13 -18.84 -6.98 -29.34
C THR A 13 -19.43 -5.73 -28.69
N ILE A 14 -20.21 -4.96 -29.46
CA ILE A 14 -20.89 -3.78 -28.91
C ILE A 14 -22.17 -4.21 -28.19
N LEU A 15 -22.38 -3.68 -26.99
CA LEU A 15 -23.62 -3.75 -26.25
C LEU A 15 -24.21 -2.33 -26.10
N PRO A 16 -25.25 -1.98 -26.87
CA PRO A 16 -25.97 -0.74 -26.67
C PRO A 16 -26.87 -0.87 -25.43
N VAL A 17 -26.81 0.14 -24.58
CA VAL A 17 -27.62 0.27 -23.36
C VAL A 17 -28.37 1.58 -23.42
N ALA A 18 -29.66 1.57 -23.08
CA ALA A 18 -30.46 2.78 -22.99
C ALA A 18 -30.26 3.45 -21.62
N ILE A 19 -29.87 4.71 -21.60
CA ILE A 19 -29.86 5.55 -20.40
C ILE A 19 -31.22 6.27 -20.32
N PRO A 20 -31.96 6.10 -19.22
CA PRO A 20 -33.27 6.74 -19.05
C PRO A 20 -33.13 8.26 -18.98
N SER A 21 -34.19 8.97 -19.40
CA SER A 21 -34.26 10.42 -19.23
C SER A 21 -34.31 10.79 -17.76
N THR A 22 -33.74 11.94 -17.43
CA THR A 22 -33.75 12.49 -16.06
C THR A 22 -34.33 13.90 -16.09
N PRO A 23 -34.79 14.45 -14.96
CA PRO A 23 -35.26 15.83 -14.90
C PRO A 23 -34.22 16.86 -15.39
N ALA A 24 -32.93 16.57 -15.20
CA ALA A 24 -31.83 17.41 -15.66
C ALA A 24 -31.48 17.21 -17.15
N TYR A 25 -31.85 16.07 -17.72
CA TYR A 25 -31.60 15.74 -19.12
C TYR A 25 -32.77 14.89 -19.68
N PRO A 26 -33.78 15.53 -20.29
CA PRO A 26 -35.05 14.88 -20.64
C PRO A 26 -34.99 14.04 -21.92
N ILE A 27 -33.79 13.60 -22.33
CA ILE A 27 -33.56 12.85 -23.56
C ILE A 27 -33.02 11.48 -23.19
N THR A 28 -33.61 10.43 -23.75
CA THR A 28 -33.06 9.07 -23.65
C THR A 28 -31.82 8.98 -24.52
N SER A 29 -30.69 8.63 -23.93
CA SER A 29 -29.42 8.50 -24.65
C SER A 29 -28.99 7.03 -24.73
N THR A 30 -28.20 6.71 -25.74
CA THR A 30 -27.64 5.36 -25.93
C THR A 30 -26.17 5.38 -25.53
N HIS A 31 -25.78 4.43 -24.68
CA HIS A 31 -24.41 4.24 -24.26
C HIS A 31 -23.90 2.89 -24.76
N HIS A 32 -22.68 2.88 -25.28
CA HIS A 32 -22.08 1.69 -25.89
C HIS A 32 -21.02 1.10 -24.97
N ILE A 33 -21.28 -0.12 -24.48
CA ILE A 33 -20.33 -0.92 -23.72
C ILE A 33 -19.66 -1.90 -24.70
N TYR A 34 -18.35 -2.11 -24.57
CA TYR A 34 -17.63 -3.04 -25.42
C TYR A 34 -17.28 -4.30 -24.64
N LEU A 35 -17.63 -5.46 -25.18
CA LEU A 35 -17.49 -6.76 -24.52
C LEU A 35 -16.57 -7.67 -25.33
N ARG A 36 -15.65 -8.34 -24.66
CA ARG A 36 -14.77 -9.35 -25.25
C ARG A 36 -14.55 -10.47 -24.25
N GLN A 37 -14.30 -11.69 -24.70
CA GLN A 37 -13.79 -12.73 -23.81
C GLN A 37 -12.46 -12.28 -23.19
N HIS A 38 -12.34 -12.45 -21.88
CA HIS A 38 -11.15 -12.00 -21.17
C HIS A 38 -9.98 -12.95 -21.48
N THR A 39 -8.89 -12.39 -21.95
CA THR A 39 -7.66 -13.12 -22.29
C THR A 39 -6.50 -12.43 -21.58
N PRO A 40 -6.27 -12.71 -20.28
CA PRO A 40 -5.19 -12.09 -19.53
C PRO A 40 -3.83 -12.58 -20.03
N LYS A 41 -2.79 -11.77 -19.78
CA LYS A 41 -1.41 -12.14 -20.12
C LYS A 41 -0.89 -13.31 -19.26
N ILE A 42 -1.41 -13.42 -18.05
CA ILE A 42 -1.11 -14.50 -17.11
C ILE A 42 -2.38 -15.34 -17.01
N PRO A 43 -2.36 -16.61 -17.43
CA PRO A 43 -3.55 -17.45 -17.44
C PRO A 43 -4.02 -17.70 -16.00
N THR A 44 -5.31 -17.48 -15.75
CA THR A 44 -5.98 -17.81 -14.48
C THR A 44 -7.03 -18.89 -14.69
N GLU A 45 -7.37 -19.63 -13.62
CA GLU A 45 -8.34 -20.74 -13.70
C GLU A 45 -9.72 -20.31 -14.21
N ASN A 46 -10.08 -19.04 -14.05
CA ASN A 46 -11.40 -18.51 -14.39
C ASN A 46 -11.47 -17.84 -15.77
N ASP A 47 -10.41 -17.94 -16.57
CA ASP A 47 -10.32 -17.21 -17.85
C ASP A 47 -11.44 -17.60 -18.82
N SER A 48 -11.73 -18.91 -18.94
CA SER A 48 -12.75 -19.44 -19.86
C SER A 48 -14.16 -18.89 -19.61
N ARG A 49 -14.49 -18.58 -18.35
CA ARG A 49 -15.79 -18.07 -17.92
C ARG A 49 -15.80 -16.57 -17.61
N SER A 50 -14.77 -15.84 -18.01
CA SER A 50 -14.62 -14.42 -17.73
C SER A 50 -14.76 -13.54 -18.98
N LEU A 51 -15.39 -12.39 -18.81
CA LEU A 51 -15.70 -11.43 -19.85
C LEU A 51 -15.11 -10.07 -19.50
N PHE A 52 -14.33 -9.50 -20.41
CA PHE A 52 -13.79 -8.17 -20.29
C PHE A 52 -14.78 -7.15 -20.86
N ALA A 53 -15.17 -6.18 -20.05
CA ALA A 53 -16.06 -5.08 -20.42
C ALA A 53 -15.31 -3.74 -20.34
N THR A 54 -15.47 -2.89 -21.34
CA THR A 54 -14.88 -1.54 -21.38
C THR A 54 -15.91 -0.47 -21.73
N ASN A 55 -15.54 0.79 -21.46
CA ASN A 55 -16.42 1.95 -21.55
C ASN A 55 -17.67 1.80 -20.66
N LEU A 56 -17.48 1.33 -19.43
CA LEU A 56 -18.57 1.29 -18.45
C LEU A 56 -19.01 2.68 -18.00
N PRO A 57 -20.30 2.92 -17.73
CA PRO A 57 -20.78 4.15 -17.09
C PRO A 57 -20.03 4.45 -15.78
N ILE A 58 -19.86 5.73 -15.46
CA ILE A 58 -19.07 6.17 -14.28
C ILE A 58 -19.65 5.71 -12.95
N ASP A 59 -20.94 5.41 -12.93
CA ASP A 59 -21.67 4.92 -11.78
C ASP A 59 -21.73 3.39 -11.77
N SER A 60 -21.01 2.66 -12.61
CA SER A 60 -21.11 1.19 -12.64
C SER A 60 -20.86 0.53 -11.27
N THR A 61 -21.81 -0.31 -10.86
CA THR A 61 -21.75 -1.18 -9.68
C THR A 61 -22.05 -2.62 -10.10
N ASP A 62 -21.70 -3.58 -9.25
CA ASP A 62 -21.99 -5.00 -9.48
C ASP A 62 -23.48 -5.22 -9.79
N VAL A 63 -24.36 -4.57 -9.03
CA VAL A 63 -25.83 -4.65 -9.22
C VAL A 63 -26.27 -4.18 -10.61
N HIS A 64 -25.67 -3.10 -11.15
CA HIS A 64 -26.00 -2.62 -12.50
C HIS A 64 -25.60 -3.62 -13.58
N ILE A 65 -24.40 -4.18 -13.47
CA ILE A 65 -23.90 -5.18 -14.43
C ILE A 65 -24.76 -6.45 -14.36
N ARG A 66 -25.06 -6.95 -13.14
CA ARG A 66 -25.95 -8.11 -12.96
C ARG A 66 -27.33 -7.88 -13.57
N SER A 67 -27.91 -6.68 -13.39
CA SER A 67 -29.22 -6.36 -13.96
C SER A 67 -29.23 -6.38 -15.49
N ILE A 68 -28.21 -5.80 -16.13
CA ILE A 68 -28.10 -5.78 -17.59
C ILE A 68 -27.91 -7.19 -18.15
N PHE A 69 -27.07 -7.98 -17.51
CA PHE A 69 -26.84 -9.36 -17.93
C PHE A 69 -28.09 -10.22 -17.70
N ALA A 70 -28.84 -9.95 -16.62
CA ALA A 70 -30.14 -10.57 -16.39
C ALA A 70 -31.17 -10.23 -17.48
N ALA A 71 -31.17 -8.98 -17.96
CA ALA A 71 -32.04 -8.57 -19.07
C ALA A 71 -31.64 -9.22 -20.42
N LEU A 72 -30.36 -9.59 -20.59
CA LEU A 72 -29.87 -10.21 -21.83
C LEU A 72 -30.05 -11.74 -21.87
N ILE A 73 -29.68 -12.43 -20.78
CA ILE A 73 -29.56 -13.90 -20.75
C ILE A 73 -30.25 -14.56 -19.55
N GLY A 74 -30.99 -13.79 -18.74
CA GLY A 74 -31.69 -14.27 -17.55
C GLY A 74 -30.88 -14.14 -16.26
N VAL A 75 -31.59 -14.19 -15.14
CA VAL A 75 -31.06 -13.98 -13.78
C VAL A 75 -30.11 -15.13 -13.38
N GLY A 76 -29.10 -14.85 -12.56
CA GLY A 76 -28.25 -15.87 -11.93
C GLY A 76 -27.06 -16.35 -12.76
N ARG A 77 -26.72 -15.66 -13.86
CA ARG A 77 -25.61 -16.03 -14.76
C ARG A 77 -24.29 -15.35 -14.47
N VAL A 78 -24.29 -14.36 -13.58
CA VAL A 78 -23.11 -13.60 -13.13
C VAL A 78 -22.77 -14.04 -11.72
N GLU A 79 -21.54 -14.49 -11.50
CA GLU A 79 -21.01 -14.85 -10.18
C GLU A 79 -20.45 -13.61 -9.48
N GLY A 80 -19.61 -12.85 -10.17
CA GLY A 80 -18.94 -11.67 -9.62
C GLY A 80 -18.49 -10.69 -10.69
N VAL A 81 -18.24 -9.45 -10.27
CA VAL A 81 -17.73 -8.38 -11.12
C VAL A 81 -16.56 -7.72 -10.41
N ARG A 82 -15.40 -7.73 -11.04
CA ARG A 82 -14.18 -7.07 -10.55
C ARG A 82 -13.93 -5.83 -11.41
N PHE A 83 -13.88 -4.66 -10.79
CA PHE A 83 -13.59 -3.41 -11.49
C PHE A 83 -12.09 -3.08 -11.47
N ASP A 84 -11.65 -2.29 -12.45
CA ASP A 84 -10.28 -1.79 -12.46
C ASP A 84 -9.98 -0.88 -11.26
N GLY A 85 -8.79 -1.03 -10.70
CA GLY A 85 -8.33 -0.33 -9.50
C GLY A 85 -9.01 -0.76 -8.19
N GLU A 86 -9.91 -1.74 -8.20
CA GLU A 86 -10.23 -2.45 -6.98
C GLU A 86 -8.98 -3.25 -6.60
N LYS A 87 -8.45 -2.98 -5.41
CA LYS A 87 -7.53 -3.93 -4.80
C LYS A 87 -8.31 -5.23 -4.79
N GLU A 88 -7.72 -6.30 -5.31
CA GLU A 88 -8.19 -7.60 -4.87
C GLU A 88 -8.26 -7.50 -3.35
N GLU A 89 -9.41 -7.82 -2.77
CA GLU A 89 -9.37 -8.36 -1.43
C GLU A 89 -8.55 -9.64 -1.60
N ILE A 90 -7.22 -9.47 -1.66
CA ILE A 90 -6.32 -10.54 -1.37
C ILE A 90 -6.83 -10.89 0.00
N THR A 91 -7.50 -12.02 0.04
CA THR A 91 -7.64 -12.80 1.22
C THR A 91 -6.19 -13.23 1.52
N GLU A 92 -5.30 -12.27 1.83
CA GLU A 92 -4.11 -12.45 2.62
C GLU A 92 -4.69 -12.80 3.96
N GLN A 93 -5.15 -14.05 4.02
CA GLN A 93 -5.79 -14.71 5.12
C GLN A 93 -6.48 -13.67 6.00
N GLN A 94 -7.77 -13.43 5.76
CA GLN A 94 -8.64 -13.18 6.91
C GLN A 94 -8.43 -14.40 7.82
N GLN A 95 -7.34 -14.39 8.61
CA GLN A 95 -7.06 -15.32 9.66
C GLN A 95 -8.15 -14.97 10.63
N ILE A 96 -9.21 -15.75 10.52
CA ILE A 96 -10.23 -15.89 11.54
C ILE A 96 -9.45 -16.36 12.77
N GLU A 97 -8.90 -15.43 13.55
CA GLU A 97 -8.40 -15.72 14.87
C GLU A 97 -9.63 -16.05 15.71
N THR A 98 -9.93 -17.35 15.81
CA THR A 98 -10.87 -17.85 16.79
C THR A 98 -10.30 -17.54 18.18
N VAL A 99 -10.82 -16.51 18.84
CA VAL A 99 -10.59 -16.31 20.28
C VAL A 99 -11.27 -17.47 21.00
N SER A 100 -10.54 -18.57 21.17
CA SER A 100 -10.98 -19.70 21.99
C SER A 100 -10.72 -19.33 23.46
N GLN A 101 -11.69 -18.65 24.07
CA GLN A 101 -11.74 -18.60 25.53
C GLN A 101 -12.02 -20.02 26.03
N SER A 102 -11.03 -20.57 26.74
CA SER A 102 -11.07 -21.88 27.36
C SER A 102 -12.29 -22.06 28.27
N LYS A 103 -12.97 -23.21 28.09
CA LYS A 103 -13.90 -23.90 29.02
C LYS A 103 -15.16 -23.14 29.45
N LYS A 104 -16.21 -23.16 28.62
CA LYS A 104 -17.50 -23.88 28.82
C LYS A 104 -18.41 -23.54 27.64
N ARG A 105 -19.09 -24.56 27.08
CA ARG A 105 -19.89 -24.51 25.84
C ARG A 105 -20.73 -23.23 25.69
N LYS A 106 -20.29 -22.31 24.82
CA LYS A 106 -21.14 -21.28 24.23
C LYS A 106 -20.76 -21.18 22.76
N ARG A 107 -21.75 -21.42 21.89
CA ARG A 107 -21.67 -21.38 20.43
C ARG A 107 -21.14 -19.98 20.04
N GLY A 108 -19.84 -19.89 19.73
CA GLY A 108 -19.19 -18.63 19.39
C GLY A 108 -19.67 -18.16 18.04
N ASN A 109 -20.34 -17.01 18.01
CA ASN A 109 -20.65 -16.31 16.78
C ASN A 109 -19.32 -15.74 16.26
N ASN A 110 -18.91 -16.15 15.07
CA ASN A 110 -17.63 -15.74 14.48
C ASN A 110 -17.81 -14.32 13.93
N VAL A 111 -17.48 -13.30 14.71
CA VAL A 111 -17.62 -11.90 14.29
C VAL A 111 -16.38 -11.53 13.51
N GLN A 112 -16.48 -11.48 12.18
CA GLN A 112 -15.49 -10.83 11.33
C GLN A 112 -15.44 -9.35 11.74
N ILE A 113 -14.34 -8.93 12.36
CA ILE A 113 -14.13 -7.52 12.68
C ILE A 113 -13.45 -6.89 11.46
N ASP A 114 -14.20 -6.08 10.74
CA ASP A 114 -13.67 -5.27 9.65
C ASP A 114 -12.66 -4.27 10.24
N THR A 115 -11.38 -4.46 9.89
CA THR A 115 -10.28 -3.58 10.32
C THR A 115 -10.16 -2.32 9.44
N SER A 116 -11.01 -2.19 8.41
CA SER A 116 -10.99 -1.04 7.55
C SER A 116 -11.64 0.18 8.25
N LEU A 117 -11.13 1.37 7.94
CA LEU A 117 -11.74 2.60 8.41
C LEU A 117 -13.07 2.84 7.67
N PRO A 118 -14.07 3.43 8.33
CA PRO A 118 -15.33 3.78 7.70
C PRO A 118 -15.11 4.59 6.42
N GLN A 119 -15.63 4.10 5.30
CA GLN A 119 -15.48 4.78 4.02
C GLN A 119 -16.36 6.03 3.98
N GLY A 120 -15.79 7.16 3.55
CA GLY A 120 -16.51 8.44 3.46
C GLY A 120 -17.51 8.56 2.32
N TRP A 121 -17.69 7.49 1.54
CA TRP A 121 -18.63 7.42 0.42
C TRP A 121 -19.41 6.11 0.50
N ASP A 122 -20.71 6.20 0.31
CA ASP A 122 -21.65 5.08 0.21
C ASP A 122 -21.44 4.24 -1.07
N ARG A 123 -20.96 4.89 -2.13
CA ARG A 123 -20.69 4.29 -3.44
C ARG A 123 -19.47 4.91 -4.09
N GLN A 124 -18.54 4.06 -4.51
CA GLN A 124 -17.40 4.47 -5.30
C GLN A 124 -17.79 4.71 -6.76
N LEU A 125 -17.50 5.91 -7.26
CA LEU A 125 -17.62 6.23 -8.69
C LEU A 125 -16.32 5.87 -9.42
N ARG A 126 -16.48 5.41 -10.66
CA ARG A 126 -15.39 4.95 -11.53
C ARG A 126 -14.98 6.07 -12.48
N PHE A 127 -14.12 6.96 -12.00
CA PHE A 127 -13.55 8.02 -12.83
C PHE A 127 -12.38 7.51 -13.69
N LYS A 128 -11.54 6.66 -13.11
CA LYS A 128 -10.42 5.97 -13.77
C LYS A 128 -10.83 4.52 -14.04
N GLY A 129 -10.28 3.92 -15.09
CA GLY A 129 -10.47 2.48 -15.34
C GLY A 129 -11.94 2.12 -15.56
N ARG A 130 -12.55 2.61 -16.64
CA ARG A 130 -13.94 2.26 -17.02
C ARG A 130 -14.02 0.85 -17.63
N THR A 131 -13.36 -0.08 -16.96
CA THR A 131 -13.13 -1.45 -17.37
C THR A 131 -13.50 -2.36 -16.21
N ALA A 132 -14.03 -3.54 -16.53
CA ALA A 132 -14.31 -4.57 -15.54
C ALA A 132 -14.10 -5.95 -16.14
N VAL A 133 -13.79 -6.90 -15.28
CA VAL A 133 -13.82 -8.33 -15.57
C VAL A 133 -15.06 -8.91 -14.91
N VAL A 134 -16.01 -9.35 -15.73
CA VAL A 134 -17.26 -9.98 -15.31
C VAL A 134 -17.05 -11.48 -15.33
N LEU A 135 -17.21 -12.12 -14.18
CA LEU A 135 -17.05 -13.56 -14.01
C LEU A 135 -18.44 -14.22 -14.05
N LEU A 136 -18.65 -15.07 -15.04
CA LEU A 136 -19.91 -15.78 -15.27
C LEU A 136 -19.82 -17.19 -14.68
N VAL A 137 -20.99 -17.81 -14.53
CA VAL A 137 -21.09 -19.17 -13.97
C VAL A 137 -20.33 -20.18 -14.85
N ASP A 138 -20.58 -20.14 -16.16
CA ASP A 138 -20.01 -21.09 -17.14
C ASP A 138 -19.53 -20.37 -18.42
N GLU A 139 -18.62 -21.00 -19.17
CA GLU A 139 -18.18 -20.56 -20.50
C GLU A 139 -19.35 -20.41 -21.49
N LYS A 140 -20.34 -21.32 -21.45
CA LYS A 140 -21.57 -21.21 -22.26
C LYS A 140 -22.34 -19.92 -22.00
N SER A 141 -22.25 -19.40 -20.78
CA SER A 141 -22.88 -18.12 -20.43
C SER A 141 -22.15 -16.96 -21.11
N VAL A 142 -20.81 -17.00 -21.22
CA VAL A 142 -20.01 -15.99 -21.95
C VAL A 142 -20.44 -15.92 -23.41
N GLU A 143 -20.52 -17.07 -24.09
CA GLU A 143 -20.97 -17.12 -25.47
C GLU A 143 -22.39 -16.60 -25.63
N SER A 144 -23.28 -16.94 -24.70
CA SER A 144 -24.68 -16.53 -24.71
C SER A 144 -24.81 -15.00 -24.57
N VAL A 145 -24.02 -14.37 -23.69
CA VAL A 145 -23.96 -12.90 -23.57
C VAL A 145 -23.51 -12.27 -24.89
N LEU A 146 -22.41 -12.77 -25.47
CA LEU A 146 -21.87 -12.23 -26.73
C LEU A 146 -22.87 -12.39 -27.88
N LYS A 147 -23.55 -13.54 -27.98
CA LYS A 147 -24.62 -13.80 -28.96
C LYS A 147 -25.81 -12.86 -28.73
N ALA A 148 -26.24 -12.66 -27.49
CA ALA A 148 -27.34 -11.75 -27.14
C ALA A 148 -27.00 -10.29 -27.46
N ALA A 149 -25.80 -9.82 -27.12
CA ALA A 149 -25.33 -8.47 -27.44
C ALA A 149 -25.25 -8.24 -28.97
N ARG A 150 -24.77 -9.22 -29.74
CA ARG A 150 -24.81 -9.13 -31.21
C ARG A 150 -26.25 -9.06 -31.73
N LYS A 151 -27.19 -9.78 -31.11
CA LYS A 151 -28.61 -9.77 -31.49
C LYS A 151 -29.28 -8.43 -31.19
N THR A 152 -28.95 -7.77 -30.08
CA THR A 152 -29.47 -6.43 -29.76
C THR A 152 -28.98 -5.41 -30.79
N CYS A 153 -27.67 -5.40 -31.11
CA CYS A 153 -27.10 -4.57 -32.19
C CYS A 153 -27.76 -4.81 -33.55
N LYS A 154 -27.90 -6.08 -33.98
CA LYS A 154 -28.52 -6.42 -35.27
C LYS A 154 -29.98 -5.98 -35.37
N SER A 155 -30.70 -6.00 -34.24
CA SER A 155 -32.10 -5.58 -34.23
C SER A 155 -32.27 -4.08 -34.48
N GLY A 156 -31.29 -3.26 -34.08
CA GLY A 156 -31.28 -1.79 -34.27
C GLY A 156 -32.46 -1.05 -33.63
N LYS A 157 -33.30 -1.74 -32.85
CA LYS A 157 -34.49 -1.16 -32.20
C LYS A 157 -34.11 -0.73 -30.79
N GLU A 158 -34.13 0.57 -30.54
CA GLU A 158 -33.82 1.15 -29.23
C GLU A 158 -34.70 0.58 -28.10
N SER A 159 -35.95 0.22 -28.41
CA SER A 159 -36.86 -0.43 -27.46
C SER A 159 -36.41 -1.81 -26.96
N LYS A 160 -35.46 -2.45 -27.64
CA LYS A 160 -34.89 -3.74 -27.24
C LYS A 160 -33.58 -3.62 -26.46
N TYR A 161 -33.07 -2.39 -26.27
CA TYR A 161 -31.84 -2.19 -25.51
C TYR A 161 -32.13 -2.36 -24.02
N PRO A 162 -31.27 -3.08 -23.27
CA PRO A 162 -31.38 -3.12 -21.83
C PRO A 162 -31.27 -1.69 -21.28
N VAL A 163 -32.11 -1.37 -20.30
CA VAL A 163 -32.14 -0.04 -19.68
C VAL A 163 -31.18 -0.01 -18.49
N TRP A 164 -30.26 0.96 -18.47
CA TRP A 164 -29.36 1.18 -17.35
C TRP A 164 -30.15 1.58 -16.10
N GLY A 165 -29.93 0.87 -14.99
CA GLY A 165 -30.60 1.13 -13.72
C GLY A 165 -31.95 0.42 -13.52
N SER A 166 -32.49 -0.25 -14.55
CA SER A 166 -33.69 -1.07 -14.37
C SER A 166 -33.45 -2.17 -13.33
N GLY A 167 -34.39 -2.40 -12.41
CA GLY A 167 -34.28 -3.44 -11.37
C GLY A 167 -33.21 -3.20 -10.28
N THR A 168 -32.61 -2.00 -10.26
CA THR A 168 -31.61 -1.59 -9.25
C THR A 168 -32.17 -0.68 -8.15
N GLU A 169 -33.47 -0.38 -8.22
CA GLU A 169 -34.19 0.43 -7.24
C GLU A 169 -34.03 -0.13 -5.83
N GLY A 170 -33.61 0.73 -4.90
CA GLY A 170 -33.37 0.38 -3.49
C GLY A 170 -32.13 -0.47 -3.20
N LYS A 171 -31.46 -1.04 -4.21
CA LYS A 171 -30.24 -1.86 -4.04
C LYS A 171 -28.95 -1.07 -4.16
N VAL A 172 -29.01 0.10 -4.79
CA VAL A 172 -27.84 0.94 -5.06
C VAL A 172 -28.05 2.32 -4.43
N PRO A 173 -27.04 2.89 -3.75
CA PRO A 173 -27.14 4.23 -3.20
C PRO A 173 -27.47 5.27 -4.28
N ALA A 174 -28.38 6.16 -3.94
CA ALA A 174 -28.89 7.19 -4.84
C ALA A 174 -27.79 8.20 -5.21
N LEU A 175 -27.83 8.67 -6.46
CA LEU A 175 -26.93 9.71 -6.96
C LEU A 175 -27.53 11.11 -6.76
N GLY A 176 -26.79 12.15 -7.18
CA GLY A 176 -27.24 13.53 -7.09
C GLY A 176 -27.08 14.13 -5.69
N SER A 177 -28.05 14.97 -5.27
CA SER A 177 -28.02 15.64 -3.96
C SER A 177 -28.02 14.66 -2.78
N ALA A 178 -28.77 13.55 -2.89
CA ALA A 178 -28.83 12.50 -1.88
C ALA A 178 -27.44 11.92 -1.55
N ARG A 179 -26.59 11.72 -2.57
CA ARG A 179 -25.21 11.25 -2.40
C ARG A 179 -24.37 12.20 -1.55
N TYR A 180 -24.50 13.51 -1.79
CA TYR A 180 -23.73 14.52 -1.05
C TYR A 180 -24.25 14.69 0.38
N ALA A 181 -25.56 14.61 0.58
CA ALA A 181 -26.16 14.56 1.92
C ALA A 181 -25.64 13.35 2.70
N LYS A 182 -25.62 12.17 2.08
CA LYS A 182 -25.09 10.96 2.70
C LYS A 182 -23.60 11.06 2.99
N ARG A 183 -22.80 11.65 2.10
CA ARG A 183 -21.39 11.93 2.37
C ARG A 183 -21.21 12.85 3.57
N GLN A 184 -22.04 13.87 3.73
CA GLN A 184 -21.96 14.77 4.87
C GLN A 184 -22.23 14.03 6.19
N GLU A 185 -23.19 13.10 6.19
CA GLU A 185 -23.45 12.19 7.30
C GLU A 185 -22.23 11.28 7.57
N LEU A 186 -21.68 10.64 6.53
CA LEU A 186 -20.54 9.73 6.62
C LEU A 186 -19.22 10.44 7.00
N ARG A 187 -19.11 11.75 6.79
CA ARG A 187 -17.95 12.55 7.22
C ARG A 187 -17.81 12.59 8.74
N PHE A 188 -18.91 12.42 9.46
CA PHE A 188 -18.95 12.39 10.91
C PHE A 188 -19.43 11.01 11.38
N PRO A 189 -18.60 9.96 11.21
CA PRO A 189 -18.96 8.61 11.63
C PRO A 189 -19.09 8.55 13.16
N ASP A 190 -19.83 7.56 13.64
CA ASP A 190 -19.97 7.32 15.08
C ASP A 190 -18.60 7.04 15.71
N LYS A 191 -18.30 7.74 16.81
CA LYS A 191 -17.02 7.65 17.51
C LYS A 191 -16.74 6.22 17.99
N LEU A 192 -17.78 5.50 18.42
CA LEU A 192 -17.66 4.12 18.88
C LEU A 192 -17.31 3.18 17.72
N ALA A 193 -17.87 3.39 16.54
CA ALA A 193 -17.55 2.60 15.35
C ALA A 193 -16.09 2.79 14.93
N VAL A 194 -15.61 4.04 14.91
CA VAL A 194 -14.20 4.35 14.59
C VAL A 194 -13.27 3.73 15.62
N GLN A 195 -13.55 3.90 16.92
CA GLN A 195 -12.71 3.34 17.97
C GLN A 195 -12.61 1.81 17.85
N ARG A 196 -13.73 1.11 17.61
CA ARG A 196 -13.73 -0.35 17.38
C ARG A 196 -12.86 -0.76 16.20
N SER A 197 -12.93 -0.06 15.07
CA SER A 197 -12.08 -0.34 13.91
C SER A 197 -10.59 -0.14 14.21
N VAL A 198 -10.25 0.93 14.95
CA VAL A 198 -8.87 1.24 15.33
C VAL A 198 -8.33 0.22 16.33
N ASP A 199 -9.11 -0.10 17.37
CA ASP A 199 -8.72 -1.08 18.38
C ASP A 199 -8.47 -2.45 17.74
N ALA A 200 -9.38 -2.90 16.85
CA ALA A 200 -9.23 -4.15 16.11
C ALA A 200 -8.05 -4.15 15.15
N PHE A 201 -7.79 -3.03 14.47
CA PHE A 201 -6.61 -2.88 13.63
C PHE A 201 -5.33 -2.97 14.47
N MET A 202 -5.26 -2.27 15.61
CA MET A 202 -4.10 -2.26 16.49
C MET A 202 -3.86 -3.61 17.15
N THR A 203 -4.91 -4.35 17.53
CA THR A 203 -4.76 -5.71 18.07
C THR A 203 -4.19 -6.66 17.02
N ASN A 204 -4.73 -6.63 15.79
CA ASN A 204 -4.23 -7.47 14.70
C ASN A 204 -2.81 -7.09 14.28
N PHE A 205 -2.50 -5.79 14.26
CA PHE A 205 -1.15 -5.29 13.97
C PHE A 205 -0.14 -5.77 15.03
N ASN A 206 -0.47 -5.63 16.30
CA ASN A 206 0.39 -6.08 17.40
C ASN A 206 0.58 -7.61 17.38
N SER A 207 -0.48 -8.39 17.14
CA SER A 207 -0.39 -9.85 16.97
C SER A 207 0.60 -10.21 15.84
N LYS A 208 0.46 -9.59 14.67
CA LYS A 208 1.36 -9.81 13.52
C LYS A 208 2.81 -9.37 13.79
N GLU A 209 3.02 -8.29 14.53
CA GLU A 209 4.37 -7.86 14.95
C GLU A 209 5.00 -8.88 15.93
N GLU A 210 4.23 -9.38 16.90
CA GLU A 210 4.70 -10.40 17.84
C GLU A 210 5.01 -11.73 17.15
N GLU A 211 4.22 -12.13 16.15
CA GLU A 211 4.49 -13.30 15.32
C GLU A 211 5.77 -13.14 14.53
N ARG A 212 5.95 -12.01 13.84
CA ARG A 212 7.21 -11.71 13.15
C ARG A 212 8.40 -11.68 14.11
N GLU A 213 8.21 -11.18 15.33
CA GLU A 213 9.27 -11.21 16.32
C GLU A 213 9.60 -12.64 16.80
N ARG A 214 8.57 -13.47 17.00
CA ARG A 214 8.71 -14.90 17.34
C ARG A 214 9.40 -15.67 16.22
N GLU A 215 9.01 -15.47 14.96
CA GLU A 215 9.65 -16.06 13.79
C GLU A 215 11.10 -15.64 13.67
N ARG A 216 11.40 -14.34 13.82
CA ARG A 216 12.78 -13.85 13.83
C ARG A 216 13.62 -14.45 14.97
N LYS A 217 13.04 -14.63 16.17
CA LYS A 217 13.70 -15.30 17.29
C LYS A 217 13.94 -16.79 16.99
N ARG A 218 12.98 -17.47 16.34
CA ARG A 218 13.13 -18.87 15.91
C ARG A 218 14.22 -19.01 14.87
N LEU A 219 14.19 -18.20 13.82
CA LEU A 219 15.19 -18.22 12.73
C LEU A 219 16.60 -17.97 13.25
N ARG A 220 16.76 -17.14 14.30
CA ARG A 220 18.03 -16.94 14.98
C ARG A 220 18.57 -18.18 15.69
N ASN A 221 17.70 -19.10 16.08
CA ASN A 221 18.06 -20.28 16.88
C ASN A 221 18.12 -21.58 16.07
N VAL A 222 17.65 -21.56 14.81
CA VAL A 222 17.67 -22.73 13.92
C VAL A 222 18.88 -22.61 12.99
N PRO A 223 19.82 -23.55 13.02
CA PRO A 223 20.90 -23.62 12.03
C PRO A 223 20.35 -23.92 10.63
N ASP A 224 20.98 -23.35 9.61
CA ASP A 224 20.67 -23.63 8.21
C ASP A 224 21.10 -25.07 7.81
N ASP A 225 20.79 -25.52 6.59
CA ASP A 225 21.11 -26.87 6.07
C ASP A 225 22.62 -27.21 6.12
N ASP A 226 23.48 -26.19 6.10
CA ASP A 226 24.95 -26.30 6.26
C ASP A 226 25.44 -26.15 7.72
N GLY A 227 24.53 -26.08 8.71
CA GLY A 227 24.83 -26.02 10.14
C GLY A 227 25.30 -24.65 10.67
N PHE A 228 25.21 -23.60 9.88
CA PHE A 228 25.55 -22.23 10.31
C PHE A 228 24.34 -21.53 10.94
N VAL A 229 24.60 -20.78 12.02
CA VAL A 229 23.59 -19.92 12.67
C VAL A 229 23.79 -18.49 12.20
N THR A 230 22.78 -17.88 11.58
CA THR A 230 22.84 -16.49 11.14
C THR A 230 22.86 -15.54 12.35
N VAL A 231 23.99 -14.86 12.54
CA VAL A 231 24.17 -13.87 13.61
C VAL A 231 23.46 -12.56 13.23
N VAL A 232 22.15 -12.51 13.46
CA VAL A 232 21.40 -11.26 13.37
C VAL A 232 21.53 -10.51 14.70
N ARG A 233 21.86 -9.22 14.64
CA ARG A 233 21.99 -8.36 15.83
C ARG A 233 20.65 -8.31 16.57
N GLY A 234 20.55 -9.08 17.67
CA GLY A 234 19.35 -9.14 18.49
C GLY A 234 19.23 -7.89 19.35
N GLY A 235 18.44 -6.92 18.91
CA GLY A 235 18.08 -5.77 19.74
C GLY A 235 17.31 -4.70 18.97
N ARG A 236 16.01 -4.59 19.27
CA ARG A 236 15.15 -3.40 19.06
C ARG A 236 15.39 -2.65 17.75
N THR A 237 14.92 -3.22 16.64
CA THR A 237 14.60 -2.44 15.43
C THR A 237 13.22 -1.80 15.61
N GLY A 238 13.08 -0.94 16.62
CA GLY A 238 11.96 -0.03 16.73
C GLY A 238 12.36 1.32 16.13
N PRO A 239 11.49 2.00 15.36
CA PRO A 239 11.82 3.27 14.68
C PRO A 239 12.12 4.44 15.63
N ALA A 240 11.99 4.27 16.94
CA ALA A 240 12.07 5.37 17.90
C ALA A 240 13.49 5.88 18.22
N ARG A 241 14.56 5.37 17.61
CA ARG A 241 15.95 5.81 17.92
C ARG A 241 16.92 5.68 16.74
N SER A 242 16.54 6.06 15.52
CA SER A 242 17.55 6.22 14.46
C SER A 242 18.67 7.17 14.91
N GLU A 243 18.28 8.29 15.54
CA GLU A 243 19.21 9.31 16.03
C GLU A 243 20.09 8.82 17.20
N ALA A 244 19.50 8.22 18.22
CA ALA A 244 20.27 7.68 19.36
C ALA A 244 21.07 6.39 19.00
N ALA A 245 20.70 5.69 17.93
CA ALA A 245 21.51 4.61 17.37
C ALA A 245 22.69 5.16 16.55
N GLU A 246 22.49 6.28 15.85
CA GLU A 246 23.54 6.99 15.12
C GLU A 246 24.53 7.64 16.08
N GLU A 247 24.06 8.27 17.16
CA GLU A 247 24.89 8.85 18.22
C GLU A 247 25.76 7.78 18.89
N LYS A 248 25.18 6.62 19.27
CA LYS A 248 25.97 5.50 19.79
C LYS A 248 26.95 4.92 18.77
N ARG A 249 26.60 4.93 17.48
CA ARG A 249 27.52 4.50 16.43
C ARG A 249 28.69 5.47 16.29
N ARG A 250 28.44 6.78 16.37
CA ARG A 250 29.49 7.82 16.38
C ARG A 250 30.38 7.70 17.62
N GLU A 251 29.80 7.55 18.81
CA GLU A 251 30.56 7.37 20.06
C GLU A 251 31.46 6.13 20.02
N MET A 252 30.97 5.02 19.45
CA MET A 252 31.77 3.81 19.29
C MET A 252 32.87 3.98 18.25
N ALA A 253 32.59 4.67 17.13
CA ALA A 253 33.59 4.98 16.11
C ALA A 253 34.70 5.90 16.66
N GLU A 254 34.35 6.91 17.44
CA GLU A 254 35.33 7.78 18.11
C GLU A 254 36.19 7.02 19.13
N LYS A 255 35.59 6.08 19.88
CA LYS A 255 36.33 5.20 20.80
C LYS A 255 37.29 4.28 20.05
N GLU A 256 36.88 3.71 18.92
CA GLU A 256 37.75 2.90 18.08
C GLU A 256 38.87 3.73 17.45
N GLU A 257 38.60 4.95 17.01
CA GLU A 257 39.61 5.85 16.46
C GLU A 257 40.64 6.25 17.52
N LYS A 258 40.20 6.56 18.76
CA LYS A 258 41.10 6.83 19.89
C LYS A 258 41.99 5.63 20.21
N ARG A 259 41.41 4.42 20.26
CA ARG A 259 42.18 3.18 20.47
C ARG A 259 43.17 2.95 19.35
N ARG A 260 42.79 3.17 18.08
CA ARG A 260 43.69 3.01 16.94
C ARG A 260 44.88 3.98 17.02
N LYS A 261 44.63 5.26 17.32
CA LYS A 261 45.67 6.27 17.53
C LYS A 261 46.58 5.91 18.69
N GLU A 262 46.04 5.42 19.80
CA GLU A 262 46.82 4.97 20.95
C GLU A 262 47.74 3.78 20.60
N LEU A 263 47.24 2.82 19.82
CA LEU A 263 48.06 1.71 19.31
C LEU A 263 49.13 2.19 18.31
N GLU A 264 48.79 3.14 17.43
CA GLU A 264 49.74 3.76 16.49
C GLU A 264 50.86 4.54 17.22
N ASP A 265 50.52 5.28 18.28
CA ASP A 265 51.46 6.06 19.09
C ASP A 265 52.38 5.19 19.98
N ALA A 266 51.87 4.04 20.45
CA ALA A 266 52.67 3.09 21.22
C ALA A 266 53.78 2.44 20.37
N GLY A 267 53.60 2.41 19.04
CA GLY A 267 54.46 1.67 18.11
C GLY A 267 54.35 0.15 18.30
N PHE A 268 54.91 -0.62 17.37
CA PHE A 268 54.90 -2.09 17.48
C PHE A 268 55.81 -2.58 18.62
N TYR A 269 56.87 -1.82 18.95
CA TYR A 269 57.80 -2.18 20.03
C TYR A 269 57.87 -1.11 21.12
N ARG A 270 57.98 -1.57 22.39
CA ARG A 270 58.07 -0.72 23.60
C ARG A 270 59.24 0.29 23.59
N TRP A 271 60.27 0.09 22.78
CA TRP A 271 61.38 1.04 22.65
C TRP A 271 61.02 2.23 21.75
N GLN A 272 60.15 2.04 20.74
CA GLN A 272 59.69 3.10 19.82
C GLN A 272 58.87 4.15 20.56
N GLY A 273 57.89 3.72 21.39
CA GLY A 273 57.12 4.64 22.22
C GLY A 273 57.95 5.36 23.31
N ARG A 274 59.08 4.79 23.75
CA ARG A 274 60.03 5.46 24.66
C ARG A 274 60.87 6.51 23.94
N GLU A 275 61.32 6.19 22.74
CA GLU A 275 62.11 7.11 21.91
C GLU A 275 61.29 8.30 21.42
N LYS A 276 60.02 8.07 21.03
CA LYS A 276 59.07 9.13 20.66
C LYS A 276 58.83 10.10 21.83
N ARG A 277 58.55 9.58 23.04
CA ARG A 277 58.44 10.42 24.26
C ARG A 277 59.72 11.19 24.57
N LYS A 278 60.90 10.57 24.41
CA LYS A 278 62.18 11.25 24.63
C LYS A 278 62.38 12.41 23.63
N LYS A 279 61.96 12.22 22.38
CA LYS A 279 61.99 13.24 21.34
C LYS A 279 61.02 14.39 21.63
N GLU A 280 59.79 14.07 22.02
CA GLU A 280 58.77 15.06 22.42
C GLU A 280 59.23 15.90 23.62
N VAL A 281 59.80 15.28 24.66
CA VAL A 281 60.39 15.99 25.80
C VAL A 281 61.53 16.90 25.35
N GLY A 282 62.40 16.43 24.45
CA GLY A 282 63.49 17.25 23.90
C GLY A 282 63.00 18.45 23.09
N GLU A 283 61.94 18.29 22.30
CA GLU A 283 61.31 19.40 21.56
C GLU A 283 60.65 20.40 22.51
N LEU A 284 60.03 19.94 23.61
CA LEU A 284 59.46 20.81 24.63
C LEU A 284 60.52 21.69 25.29
N VAL A 285 61.68 21.10 25.63
CA VAL A 285 62.82 21.82 26.21
C VAL A 285 63.37 22.85 25.24
N LYS A 286 63.53 22.50 23.95
CA LYS A 286 63.97 23.44 22.91
C LYS A 286 63.02 24.64 22.77
N ARG A 287 61.71 24.39 22.69
CA ARG A 287 60.70 25.46 22.63
C ARG A 287 60.75 26.36 23.87
N PHE A 288 60.96 25.77 25.05
CA PHE A 288 61.10 26.54 26.28
C PHE A 288 62.35 27.43 26.29
N GLU A 289 63.48 26.94 25.78
CA GLU A 289 64.70 27.74 25.62
C GLU A 289 64.54 28.87 24.59
N GLU A 290 63.84 28.61 23.49
CA GLU A 290 63.52 29.62 22.47
C GLU A 290 62.61 30.71 23.05
N ASP A 291 61.56 30.35 23.79
CA ASP A 291 60.69 31.31 24.46
C ASP A 291 61.42 32.07 25.57
N ARG A 292 62.31 31.42 26.32
CA ARG A 292 63.17 32.10 27.30
C ARG A 292 64.06 33.14 26.64
N LYS A 293 64.73 32.79 25.53
CA LYS A 293 65.55 33.73 24.74
C LYS A 293 64.71 34.87 24.16
N ARG A 294 63.49 34.59 23.69
CA ARG A 294 62.55 35.61 23.21
C ARG A 294 62.16 36.59 24.33
N VAL A 295 61.91 36.10 25.54
CA VAL A 295 61.57 36.92 26.72
C VAL A 295 62.79 37.74 27.18
N GLU A 296 63.98 37.16 27.22
CA GLU A 296 65.23 37.87 27.53
C GLU A 296 65.49 38.99 26.50
N GLY A 297 65.32 38.72 25.20
CA GLY A 297 65.42 39.74 24.15
C GLY A 297 64.38 40.86 24.25
N MET A 298 63.17 40.58 24.77
CA MET A 298 62.19 41.64 25.08
C MET A 298 62.57 42.46 26.32
N ARG A 299 63.18 41.84 27.34
CA ARG A 299 63.69 42.54 28.53
C ARG A 299 64.81 43.51 28.18
N GLU A 300 65.77 43.09 27.36
CA GLU A 300 66.87 43.96 26.92
C GLU A 300 66.40 45.16 26.09
N LYS A 301 65.38 44.96 25.24
CA LYS A 301 64.78 46.06 24.46
C LYS A 301 64.01 47.07 25.32
N ARG A 302 63.37 46.63 26.42
CA ARG A 302 62.73 47.54 27.38
C ARG A 302 63.73 48.31 28.25
N GLY A 303 64.93 47.77 28.48
CA GLY A 303 65.98 48.43 29.26
C GLY A 303 66.72 49.58 28.57
N ARG A 304 66.47 49.83 27.28
CA ARG A 304 67.08 50.91 26.47
C ARG A 304 66.14 52.10 26.23
N PHE A 305 65.26 52.41 27.19
CA PHE A 305 64.48 53.65 27.15
C PHE A 305 65.22 54.74 27.94
N ARG A 306 65.89 55.67 27.23
CA ARG A 306 66.40 56.93 27.79
C ARG A 306 65.37 58.02 27.46
N PRO A 307 64.66 58.60 28.45
CA PRO A 307 63.85 59.78 28.19
C PRO A 307 64.77 60.98 27.86
N GLU A 308 64.51 61.65 26.75
CA GLU A 308 65.22 62.88 26.35
C GLU A 308 64.89 64.03 27.33
N ARG A 309 65.89 64.89 27.58
CA ARG A 309 65.80 66.09 28.40
C ARG A 309 65.53 67.30 27.53
#